data_AF-A0A382WX53-F1
#
_entry.id   AF-A0A382WX53-F1
#
_cell.length_a   1.000
_cell.length_b   1.000
_cell.length_c   1.000
_cell.angle_alpha   90.00
_cell.angle_beta   90.00
_cell.angle_gamma   90.00
#
_symmetry.space_group_name_H-M   'P 1'
#
loop_
_entity.id
_entity.type
_entity.pdbx_description
1 polymer ?
#
loop_
_entity_poly.entity_id
_entity_poly.type
_entity_poly.pdbx_seq_one_letter_code
_entity_poly.pdbx_strand_id
1 'polypeptide(L)'
;TSSGAYSLKKNYDYNVLKNIYDNASTSAANTGTDASPIDGDAGNDTLADVISAAKTVLDGNDVPEENRWLVAPPAFYKQLRKAAAKIMDQSIMNDGSASSMRNGLVTDRPLFGFRLYSTNAIAVSSGAASSKTFGSAGSNEYAVLYGHQGAVATANHIAKTELIRDPDSFSDIVRGLHVFGRKILRSTGVYSGVITVG
;
A
#
# COMPACT_ATOMS: atom_id res chain seq x y z
N THR A 1 17.97 -11.45 -5.51
CA THR A 1 16.78 -11.80 -6.33
C THR A 1 17.11 -11.47 -7.78
N SER A 2 16.91 -12.41 -8.71
CA SER A 2 17.14 -12.17 -10.14
C SER A 2 16.25 -11.01 -10.65
N SER A 3 16.73 -10.23 -11.63
CA SER A 3 16.02 -9.09 -12.21
C SER A 3 14.63 -9.47 -12.74
N GLY A 4 14.48 -10.68 -13.27
CA GLY A 4 13.19 -11.23 -13.72
C GLY A 4 12.21 -11.52 -12.57
N ALA A 5 12.70 -11.98 -11.42
CA ALA A 5 11.86 -12.18 -10.25
C ALA A 5 11.38 -10.84 -9.67
N TYR A 6 12.24 -9.81 -9.72
CA TYR A 6 11.87 -8.47 -9.27
C TYR A 6 10.82 -7.83 -10.18
N SER A 7 10.99 -7.92 -11.50
CA SER A 7 10.01 -7.39 -12.46
C SER A 7 8.66 -8.11 -12.35
N LEU A 8 8.66 -9.43 -12.13
CA LEU A 8 7.43 -10.20 -11.94
C LEU A 8 6.69 -9.78 -10.67
N LYS A 9 7.40 -9.67 -9.54
CA LYS A 9 6.82 -9.20 -8.27
C LYS A 9 6.23 -7.80 -8.42
N LYS A 10 6.98 -6.87 -9.02
CA LYS A 10 6.53 -5.48 -9.18
C LYS A 10 5.27 -5.40 -10.05
N ASN A 11 5.20 -6.20 -11.13
CA ASN A 11 4.01 -6.28 -11.97
C ASN A 11 2.80 -6.82 -11.20
N TYR A 12 2.98 -7.87 -10.40
CA TYR A 12 1.90 -8.46 -9.61
C TYR A 12 1.38 -7.49 -8.55
N ASP A 13 2.28 -6.90 -7.77
CA ASP A 13 1.96 -5.94 -6.70
C ASP A 13 1.18 -4.74 -7.25
N TYR A 14 1.68 -4.13 -8.34
CA TYR A 14 0.98 -3.05 -9.03
C TYR A 14 -0.44 -3.43 -9.45
N ASN A 15 -0.63 -4.59 -10.07
CA ASN A 15 -1.95 -5.01 -10.57
C ASN A 15 -2.95 -5.26 -9.44
N VAL A 16 -2.50 -5.89 -8.36
CA VAL A 16 -3.33 -6.15 -7.17
C VAL A 16 -3.70 -4.84 -6.50
N LEU A 17 -2.73 -4.04 -6.13
CA LEU A 17 -2.96 -2.80 -5.38
C LEU A 17 -3.76 -1.79 -6.20
N LYS A 18 -3.52 -1.66 -7.51
CA LYS A 18 -4.33 -0.79 -8.38
C LYS A 18 -5.79 -1.27 -8.45
N ASN A 19 -6.03 -2.57 -8.61
CA ASN A 19 -7.40 -3.08 -8.65
C ASN A 19 -8.12 -2.83 -7.33
N ILE A 20 -7.42 -2.97 -6.20
CA ILE A 20 -7.99 -2.63 -4.90
C ILE A 20 -8.30 -1.13 -4.86
N TYR A 21 -7.38 -0.26 -5.27
CA TYR A 21 -7.59 1.19 -5.27
C TYR A 21 -8.82 1.62 -6.09
N ASP A 22 -8.92 1.13 -7.32
CA ASP A 22 -10.00 1.50 -8.26
C ASP A 22 -11.39 1.01 -7.81
N ASN A 23 -11.46 -0.01 -6.95
CA ASN A 23 -12.72 -0.68 -6.58
C ASN A 23 -13.01 -0.68 -5.06
N ALA A 24 -12.11 -0.09 -4.26
CA ALA A 24 -12.32 0.06 -2.83
C ALA A 24 -13.42 1.11 -2.57
N SER A 25 -14.07 1.00 -1.42
CA SER A 25 -14.99 2.03 -0.97
C SER A 25 -14.22 3.28 -0.56
N THR A 26 -14.84 4.45 -0.58
CA THR A 26 -14.20 5.71 -0.17
C THR A 26 -14.96 6.34 0.99
N SER A 27 -14.25 7.12 1.81
CA SER A 27 -14.87 7.92 2.88
C SER A 27 -14.35 9.35 2.82
N ALA A 28 -15.11 10.23 2.15
CA ALA A 28 -14.72 11.61 1.90
C ALA A 28 -14.46 12.41 3.19
N ALA A 29 -15.30 12.22 4.21
CA ALA A 29 -15.20 12.97 5.46
C ALA A 29 -14.02 12.53 6.35
N ASN A 30 -13.62 11.26 6.27
CA ASN A 30 -12.71 10.67 7.25
C ASN A 30 -11.30 10.43 6.67
N THR A 31 -11.20 9.99 5.41
CA THR A 31 -9.92 9.62 4.78
C THR A 31 -9.69 10.28 3.42
N GLY A 32 -10.60 11.15 2.98
CA GLY A 32 -10.51 11.86 1.70
C GLY A 32 -10.77 10.97 0.49
N THR A 33 -10.95 11.61 -0.65
CA THR A 33 -11.13 10.97 -1.98
C THR A 33 -10.28 11.68 -3.02
N ASP A 34 -10.08 11.10 -4.20
CA ASP A 34 -9.40 11.78 -5.31
C ASP A 34 -10.03 13.15 -5.64
N ALA A 35 -11.35 13.31 -5.50
CA ALA A 35 -12.06 14.55 -5.79
C ALA A 35 -12.07 15.55 -4.61
N SER A 36 -11.77 15.08 -3.41
CA SER A 36 -11.71 15.90 -2.19
C SER A 36 -10.70 15.29 -1.22
N PRO A 37 -9.40 15.51 -1.47
CA PRO A 37 -8.34 15.05 -0.57
C PRO A 37 -8.45 15.75 0.78
N ILE A 38 -8.09 15.04 1.86
CA ILE A 38 -7.96 15.67 3.18
C ILE A 38 -6.60 16.36 3.26
N ASP A 39 -6.60 17.61 3.72
CA ASP A 39 -5.38 18.35 3.96
C ASP A 39 -4.66 17.83 5.21
N GLY A 40 -3.49 17.23 4.99
CA GLY A 40 -2.58 16.73 6.00
C GLY A 40 -1.66 17.80 6.60
N ASP A 41 -1.74 19.06 6.16
CA ASP A 41 -0.97 20.20 6.71
C ASP A 41 -1.79 21.10 7.66
N ALA A 42 -3.10 20.84 7.79
CA ALA A 42 -4.03 21.70 8.54
C ALA A 42 -3.87 21.70 10.08
N GLY A 43 -2.76 21.17 10.61
CA GLY A 43 -2.42 21.16 12.04
C GLY A 43 -1.43 20.07 12.42
N ASN A 44 -0.73 20.24 13.54
CA ASN A 44 0.11 19.19 14.12
C ASN A 44 -0.79 17.96 14.45
N ASP A 45 -0.40 16.77 13.97
CA ASP A 45 -1.04 15.45 14.19
C ASP A 45 -2.14 14.98 13.20
N THR A 46 -2.51 15.78 12.21
CA THR A 46 -3.52 15.44 11.16
C THR A 46 -3.29 14.09 10.46
N LEU A 47 -2.04 13.69 10.18
CA LEU A 47 -1.76 12.39 9.56
C LEU A 47 -2.04 11.20 10.48
N ALA A 48 -1.80 11.34 11.78
CA ALA A 48 -2.15 10.31 12.76
C ALA A 48 -3.68 10.27 12.95
N ASP A 49 -4.33 11.45 12.91
CA ASP A 49 -5.78 11.57 12.97
C ASP A 49 -6.45 10.90 11.77
N VAL A 50 -5.91 11.01 10.55
CA VAL A 50 -6.42 10.29 9.37
C VAL A 50 -6.34 8.76 9.55
N ILE A 51 -5.26 8.24 10.15
CA ILE A 51 -5.15 6.80 10.46
C ILE A 51 -6.19 6.40 11.52
N SER A 52 -6.42 7.25 12.53
CA SER A 52 -7.44 7.01 13.55
C SER A 52 -8.86 7.06 12.95
N ALA A 53 -9.12 7.96 12.00
CA ALA A 53 -10.37 8.09 11.29
C ALA A 53 -10.61 6.87 10.39
N ALA A 54 -9.55 6.33 9.76
CA ALA A 54 -9.60 5.07 9.02
C ALA A 54 -10.00 3.88 9.92
N LYS A 55 -9.53 3.85 11.18
CA LYS A 55 -9.99 2.88 12.17
C LYS A 55 -11.49 3.03 12.45
N THR A 56 -11.97 4.25 12.70
CA THR A 56 -13.39 4.52 12.96
C THR A 56 -14.29 4.10 11.80
N VAL A 57 -13.84 4.29 10.55
CA VAL A 57 -14.59 3.81 9.36
C VAL A 57 -14.75 2.29 9.38
N LEU A 58 -13.69 1.55 9.67
CA LEU A 58 -13.76 0.09 9.71
C LEU A 58 -14.56 -0.42 10.92
N ASP A 59 -14.44 0.24 12.07
CA ASP A 59 -15.20 -0.08 13.27
C ASP A 59 -16.70 0.14 13.06
N GLY A 60 -17.09 1.23 12.39
CA GLY A 60 -18.49 1.50 12.03
C GLY A 60 -19.10 0.52 11.01
N ASN A 61 -18.28 -0.32 10.36
CA ASN A 61 -18.71 -1.36 9.43
C ASN A 61 -18.57 -2.78 10.01
N ASP A 62 -18.40 -2.90 11.32
CA ASP A 62 -18.28 -4.18 12.05
C ASP A 62 -17.15 -5.08 11.50
N VAL A 63 -16.05 -4.47 11.04
CA VAL A 63 -14.88 -5.19 10.55
C VAL A 63 -14.04 -5.63 11.76
N PRO A 64 -13.56 -6.88 11.85
CA PRO A 64 -12.69 -7.30 12.95
C PRO A 64 -11.43 -6.43 13.07
N GLU A 65 -10.97 -6.19 14.30
CA GLU A 65 -9.74 -5.41 14.56
C GLU A 65 -8.46 -6.19 14.24
N GLU A 66 -8.50 -7.51 14.37
CA GLU A 66 -7.38 -8.37 14.01
C GLU A 66 -7.10 -8.32 12.49
N ASN A 67 -5.85 -8.50 12.06
CA ASN A 67 -5.48 -8.64 10.64
C ASN A 67 -5.90 -7.46 9.74
N ARG A 68 -6.03 -6.26 10.31
CA ARG A 68 -6.14 -5.02 9.55
C ARG A 68 -4.78 -4.59 9.00
N TRP A 69 -4.81 -4.08 7.78
CA TRP A 69 -3.63 -3.62 7.05
C TRP A 69 -3.86 -2.21 6.53
N LEU A 70 -2.78 -1.44 6.44
CA LEU A 70 -2.74 -0.15 5.78
C LEU A 70 -1.49 -0.11 4.90
N VAL A 71 -1.67 0.26 3.64
CA VAL A 71 -0.62 0.36 2.63
C VAL A 71 -0.56 1.80 2.15
N ALA A 72 0.64 2.40 2.22
CA ALA A 72 0.86 3.79 1.83
C ALA A 72 2.23 3.99 1.15
N PRO A 73 2.44 5.08 0.40
CA PRO A 73 3.73 5.43 -0.17
C PRO A 73 4.80 5.71 0.90
N PRO A 74 6.10 5.49 0.61
CA PRO A 74 7.18 5.85 1.53
C PRO A 74 7.21 7.34 1.94
N ALA A 75 6.76 8.23 1.05
CA ALA A 75 6.68 9.66 1.32
C ALA A 75 5.64 10.01 2.41
N PHE A 76 4.49 9.30 2.43
CA PHE A 76 3.50 9.40 3.50
C PHE A 76 4.11 9.06 4.85
N TYR A 77 4.84 7.94 4.94
CA TYR A 77 5.50 7.53 6.19
C TYR A 77 6.62 8.47 6.62
N LYS A 78 7.30 9.14 5.68
CA LYS A 78 8.28 10.18 6.00
C LYS A 78 7.62 11.37 6.69
N GLN A 79 6.46 11.82 6.20
CA GLN A 79 5.71 12.91 6.82
C GLN A 79 5.08 12.48 8.14
N LEU A 80 4.53 11.26 8.22
CA LEU A 80 4.04 10.68 9.48
C LEU A 80 5.15 10.67 10.54
N ARG A 81 6.40 10.32 10.18
CA ARG A 81 7.52 10.33 11.13
C ARG A 81 7.91 11.73 11.61
N LYS A 82 7.75 12.75 10.77
CA LYS A 82 8.00 14.14 11.15
C LYS A 82 6.89 14.68 12.05
N ALA A 83 5.63 14.43 11.71
CA ALA A 83 4.47 14.83 12.50
C ALA A 83 4.45 14.09 13.85
N ALA A 84 4.65 12.77 13.84
CA ALA A 84 4.66 11.92 15.04
C ALA A 84 5.98 11.97 15.84
N ALA A 85 6.90 12.91 15.57
CA ALA A 85 8.09 13.11 16.40
C ALA A 85 7.74 13.37 17.88
N LYS A 86 6.50 13.77 18.18
CA LYS A 86 5.97 13.94 19.54
C LYS A 86 5.29 12.69 20.15
N ILE A 87 4.87 11.72 19.32
CA ILE A 87 4.24 10.46 19.74
C ILE A 87 5.26 9.29 19.78
N MET A 88 6.34 9.38 19.01
CA MET A 88 7.37 8.34 18.89
C MET A 88 8.52 8.44 19.92
N ASP A 89 8.55 9.44 20.81
CA ASP A 89 9.75 9.76 21.61
C ASP A 89 10.00 8.87 22.85
N GLN A 90 9.02 8.19 23.48
CA GLN A 90 9.33 7.57 24.79
C GLN A 90 8.77 6.17 25.13
N SER A 91 7.98 5.50 24.28
CA SER A 91 7.42 4.19 24.66
C SER A 91 7.55 3.05 23.66
N ILE A 92 8.14 3.27 22.46
CA ILE A 92 8.23 2.26 21.39
C ILE A 92 9.68 1.94 20.95
N MET A 93 10.69 2.72 21.38
CA MET A 93 12.10 2.47 21.01
C MET A 93 12.93 1.68 22.05
N ASN A 94 12.36 1.31 23.21
CA ASN A 94 13.11 0.63 24.29
C ASN A 94 12.84 -0.87 24.43
N ASP A 95 12.64 -1.61 23.33
CA ASP A 95 12.77 -3.07 23.39
C ASP A 95 13.42 -3.62 22.12
N GLY A 96 14.75 -3.63 22.13
CA GLY A 96 15.55 -4.86 22.01
C GLY A 96 15.44 -5.78 20.80
N SER A 97 14.49 -5.59 19.88
CA SER A 97 14.23 -6.54 18.79
C SER A 97 14.49 -5.91 17.43
N ALA A 98 15.56 -6.42 16.81
CA ALA A 98 16.11 -5.95 15.56
C ALA A 98 15.12 -6.00 14.39
N SER A 99 15.07 -4.88 13.65
CA SER A 99 14.85 -4.83 12.19
C SER A 99 13.45 -5.06 11.61
N SER A 100 12.39 -4.47 12.18
CA SER A 100 11.09 -4.35 11.49
C SER A 100 11.17 -3.50 10.20
N MET A 101 12.06 -2.50 10.16
CA MET A 101 12.26 -1.62 9.01
C MET A 101 12.89 -2.29 7.76
N ARG A 102 13.38 -3.54 7.86
CA ARG A 102 14.01 -4.25 6.72
C ARG A 102 13.01 -4.93 5.78
N ASN A 103 11.79 -5.22 6.24
CA ASN A 103 10.75 -5.87 5.44
C ASN A 103 9.65 -4.92 4.96
N GLY A 104 9.85 -3.60 5.10
CA GLY A 104 8.83 -2.60 4.78
C GLY A 104 7.63 -2.55 5.74
N LEU A 105 7.69 -3.31 6.84
CA LEU A 105 6.79 -3.22 8.00
C LEU A 105 7.25 -2.03 8.86
N VAL A 106 6.44 -0.97 8.91
CA VAL A 106 6.86 0.30 9.51
C VAL A 106 6.91 0.24 11.04
N THR A 107 6.09 -0.64 11.65
CA THR A 107 6.06 -0.86 13.11
C THR A 107 5.68 -2.32 13.41
N ASP A 108 6.37 -2.96 14.36
CA ASP A 108 6.06 -4.33 14.83
C ASP A 108 4.81 -4.35 15.74
N ARG A 109 4.55 -3.22 16.42
CA ARG A 109 3.31 -2.95 17.15
C ARG A 109 2.29 -2.29 16.22
N PRO A 110 1.04 -2.78 16.15
CA PRO A 110 0.03 -2.19 15.28
C PRO A 110 -0.28 -0.75 15.73
N LEU A 111 -0.06 0.22 14.85
CA LEU A 111 -0.49 1.60 15.09
C LEU A 111 -2.00 1.66 14.86
N PHE A 112 -2.78 1.97 15.91
CA PHE A 112 -4.24 1.94 15.88
C PHE A 112 -4.85 0.62 15.36
N GLY A 113 -4.22 -0.53 15.66
CA GLY A 113 -4.71 -1.84 15.19
C GLY A 113 -4.33 -2.21 13.75
N PHE A 114 -3.62 -1.33 13.02
CA PHE A 114 -3.18 -1.60 11.64
C PHE A 114 -1.74 -2.11 11.56
N ARG A 115 -1.53 -3.10 10.69
CA ARG A 115 -0.20 -3.45 10.17
C ARG A 115 0.15 -2.51 9.02
N LEU A 116 1.16 -1.67 9.23
CA LEU A 116 1.57 -0.63 8.29
C LEU A 116 2.59 -1.17 7.27
N TYR A 117 2.24 -1.13 6.00
CA TYR A 117 3.09 -1.54 4.89
C TYR A 117 3.43 -0.36 3.98
N SER A 118 4.67 -0.34 3.51
CA SER A 118 5.13 0.60 2.50
C SER A 118 5.22 -0.05 1.12
N THR A 119 4.76 0.65 0.09
CA THR A 119 4.89 0.22 -1.31
C THR A 119 5.27 1.39 -2.21
N ASN A 120 6.13 1.12 -3.20
CA ASN A 120 6.46 2.07 -4.24
C ASN A 120 5.50 2.00 -5.45
N ALA A 121 4.54 1.08 -5.44
CA ALA A 121 3.51 0.99 -6.47
C ALA A 121 2.45 2.09 -6.33
N ILE A 122 2.27 2.64 -5.13
CA ILE A 122 1.44 3.83 -4.90
C ILE A 122 2.36 5.05 -5.03
N ALA A 123 2.38 5.68 -6.20
CA ALA A 123 3.13 6.90 -6.45
C ALA A 123 2.64 7.56 -7.74
N VAL A 124 2.63 8.89 -7.77
CA VAL A 124 2.49 9.66 -9.02
C VAL A 124 3.90 9.87 -9.56
N SER A 125 4.30 9.12 -10.58
CA SER A 125 5.62 9.27 -11.20
C SER A 125 5.48 9.53 -12.70
N SER A 126 6.17 10.55 -13.21
CA SER A 126 6.40 10.75 -14.64
C SER A 126 7.59 9.89 -15.12
N GLY A 127 7.56 9.41 -16.36
CA GLY A 127 8.64 8.62 -16.97
C GLY A 127 8.49 7.09 -16.91
N ALA A 128 9.54 6.33 -17.22
CA ALA A 128 9.48 4.86 -17.41
C ALA A 128 9.01 4.06 -16.18
N ALA A 129 9.09 4.63 -14.97
CA ALA A 129 8.55 4.05 -13.75
C ALA A 129 7.01 4.10 -13.67
N SER A 130 6.36 4.98 -14.46
CA SER A 130 4.91 5.22 -14.51
C SER A 130 4.09 3.98 -14.88
N SER A 131 4.66 3.06 -15.67
CA SER A 131 3.92 1.86 -16.13
C SER A 131 3.50 0.92 -14.98
N LYS A 132 4.09 1.08 -13.79
CA LYS A 132 3.88 0.21 -12.60
C LYS A 132 3.62 1.01 -11.33
N THR A 133 3.07 2.22 -11.46
CA THR A 133 2.66 3.05 -10.33
C THR A 133 1.26 3.61 -10.56
N PHE A 134 0.51 3.81 -9.49
CA PHE A 134 -0.82 4.42 -9.49
C PHE A 134 -0.95 5.36 -8.28
N GLY A 135 -1.93 6.26 -8.32
CA GLY A 135 -2.18 7.22 -7.24
C GLY A 135 -3.16 8.29 -7.68
N SER A 136 -3.43 9.26 -6.80
CA SER A 136 -4.26 10.41 -7.11
C SER A 136 -3.58 11.32 -8.14
N ALA A 137 -4.36 12.15 -8.84
CA ALA A 137 -3.84 12.97 -9.94
C ALA A 137 -3.04 14.21 -9.49
N GLY A 138 -3.17 14.65 -8.23
CA GLY A 138 -2.50 15.83 -7.72
C GLY A 138 -1.02 15.60 -7.37
N SER A 139 -0.19 16.63 -7.62
CA SER A 139 1.26 16.57 -7.44
C SER A 139 1.74 16.35 -5.99
N ASN A 140 0.90 16.66 -5.00
CA ASN A 140 1.19 16.57 -3.56
C ASN A 140 0.22 15.64 -2.82
N GLU A 141 -0.49 14.78 -3.56
CA GLU A 141 -1.48 13.87 -3.01
C GLU A 141 -0.87 12.47 -2.80
N TYR A 142 -1.16 11.89 -1.63
CA TYR A 142 -0.79 10.54 -1.27
C TYR A 142 -2.05 9.69 -1.13
N ALA A 143 -2.19 8.73 -2.04
CA ALA A 143 -3.18 7.68 -1.92
C ALA A 143 -2.78 6.69 -0.80
N VAL A 144 -3.75 6.25 -0.01
CA VAL A 144 -3.61 5.26 1.05
C VAL A 144 -4.69 4.21 0.85
N LEU A 145 -4.35 2.94 1.08
CA LEU A 145 -5.31 1.84 1.07
C LEU A 145 -5.32 1.19 2.44
N TYR A 146 -6.51 0.87 2.95
CA TYR A 146 -6.65 0.20 4.23
C TYR A 146 -7.80 -0.79 4.21
N GLY A 147 -7.73 -1.82 5.04
CA GLY A 147 -8.77 -2.83 5.10
C GLY A 147 -8.41 -4.04 5.95
N HIS A 148 -9.21 -5.08 5.83
CA HIS A 148 -9.02 -6.36 6.52
C HIS A 148 -8.57 -7.44 5.55
N GLN A 149 -7.73 -8.39 5.99
CA GLN A 149 -7.20 -9.46 5.13
C GLN A 149 -8.30 -10.28 4.45
N GLY A 150 -9.38 -10.59 5.16
CA GLY A 150 -10.52 -11.34 4.61
C GLY A 150 -11.37 -10.59 3.58
N ALA A 151 -11.08 -9.32 3.29
CA ALA A 151 -11.89 -8.51 2.38
C ALA A 151 -11.37 -8.55 0.92
N VAL A 152 -10.12 -8.98 0.70
CA VAL A 152 -9.52 -9.13 -0.63
C VAL A 152 -8.97 -10.55 -0.78
N ALA A 153 -9.27 -11.19 -1.91
CA ALA A 153 -8.69 -12.46 -2.28
C ALA A 153 -7.81 -12.30 -3.52
N THR A 154 -6.64 -12.92 -3.48
CA THR A 154 -5.76 -13.07 -4.63
C THR A 154 -5.42 -14.54 -4.86
N ALA A 155 -5.25 -14.91 -6.12
CA ALA A 155 -4.81 -16.23 -6.52
C ALA A 155 -3.68 -16.07 -7.52
N ASN A 156 -2.64 -16.90 -7.44
CA ASN A 156 -1.50 -16.85 -8.35
C ASN A 156 -0.98 -18.25 -8.66
N HIS A 157 -0.58 -18.47 -9.91
CA HIS A 157 -0.02 -19.73 -10.38
C HIS A 157 0.97 -19.47 -11.52
N ILE A 158 2.15 -20.09 -11.45
CA ILE A 158 3.07 -20.18 -12.60
C ILE A 158 2.61 -21.35 -13.47
N ALA A 159 1.84 -21.05 -14.51
CA ALA A 159 1.17 -22.07 -15.32
C ALA A 159 2.13 -22.85 -16.21
N LYS A 160 3.16 -22.18 -16.74
CA LYS A 160 4.15 -22.79 -17.64
C LYS A 160 5.49 -22.09 -17.46
N THR A 161 6.57 -22.86 -17.57
CA THR A 161 7.94 -22.34 -17.69
C THR A 161 8.59 -23.07 -18.84
N GLU A 162 9.22 -22.34 -19.76
CA GLU A 162 9.90 -22.93 -20.91
C GLU A 162 11.28 -22.31 -21.11
N LEU A 163 12.17 -23.11 -21.70
CA LEU A 163 13.47 -22.70 -22.18
C LEU A 163 13.44 -22.72 -23.70
N ILE A 164 13.82 -21.62 -24.33
CA ILE A 164 13.88 -21.51 -25.79
C ILE A 164 15.21 -20.88 -26.21
N ARG A 165 15.76 -21.36 -27.34
CA ARG A 165 16.90 -20.71 -27.99
C ARG A 165 16.41 -19.45 -28.69
N ASP A 166 17.06 -18.32 -28.45
CA ASP A 166 16.74 -17.08 -29.16
C ASP A 166 17.14 -17.22 -30.65
N PRO A 167 16.22 -17.03 -31.62
CA PRO A 167 16.59 -17.06 -33.03
C PRO A 167 17.46 -15.85 -33.43
N ASP A 168 17.38 -14.74 -32.68
CA ASP A 168 18.06 -13.48 -33.03
C ASP A 168 19.35 -13.26 -32.23
N SER A 169 19.67 -14.13 -31.26
CA SER A 169 20.91 -14.04 -30.48
C SER A 169 21.42 -15.42 -30.04
N PHE A 170 22.72 -15.53 -29.76
CA PHE A 170 23.30 -16.76 -29.18
C PHE A 170 23.04 -16.85 -27.66
N SER A 171 21.78 -16.65 -27.25
CA SER A 171 21.36 -16.67 -25.85
C SER A 171 20.23 -17.66 -25.62
N ASP A 172 20.21 -18.25 -24.43
CA ASP A 172 19.08 -19.04 -23.93
C ASP A 172 18.09 -18.14 -23.20
N ILE A 173 16.81 -18.23 -23.55
CA ILE A 173 15.75 -17.46 -22.90
C ILE A 173 14.91 -18.39 -22.04
N VAL A 174 14.78 -18.03 -20.76
CA VAL A 174 13.81 -18.63 -19.84
C VAL A 174 12.59 -17.72 -19.77
N ARG A 175 11.41 -18.27 -20.10
CA ARG A 175 10.13 -17.56 -19.97
C ARG A 175 9.20 -18.31 -19.03
N GLY A 176 8.38 -17.56 -18.32
CA GLY A 176 7.37 -18.10 -17.40
C GLY A 176 6.04 -17.38 -17.59
N LEU A 177 4.97 -18.15 -17.69
CA LEU A 177 3.61 -17.61 -17.70
C LEU A 177 3.08 -17.57 -16.26
N HIS A 178 3.03 -16.36 -15.70
CA HIS A 178 2.40 -16.12 -14.40
C HIS A 178 0.95 -15.70 -14.59
N VAL A 179 0.03 -16.57 -14.17
CA VAL A 179 -1.41 -16.31 -14.16
C VAL A 179 -1.82 -15.90 -12.76
N PHE A 180 -2.63 -14.84 -12.65
CA PHE A 180 -3.12 -14.39 -11.37
C PHE A 180 -4.54 -13.83 -11.45
N GLY A 181 -5.27 -13.99 -10.35
CA GLY A 181 -6.58 -13.42 -10.11
C GLY A 181 -6.57 -12.52 -8.87
N ARG A 182 -7.46 -11.52 -8.85
CA ARG A 182 -7.65 -10.61 -7.72
C ARG A 182 -9.11 -10.19 -7.67
N LYS A 183 -9.71 -10.19 -6.48
CA LYS A 183 -11.11 -9.82 -6.27
C LYS A 183 -11.32 -9.26 -4.86
N ILE A 184 -12.10 -8.18 -4.77
CA ILE A 184 -12.66 -7.71 -3.49
C ILE A 184 -13.87 -8.58 -3.17
N LEU A 185 -13.82 -9.28 -2.04
CA LEU A 185 -14.89 -10.15 -1.55
C LEU A 185 -15.95 -9.36 -0.78
N ARG A 186 -15.52 -8.33 -0.03
CA ARG A 186 -16.37 -7.49 0.80
C ARG A 186 -15.97 -6.02 0.65
N SER A 187 -16.80 -5.25 -0.02
CA SER A 187 -16.56 -3.82 -0.30
C SER A 187 -16.50 -2.96 0.97
N THR A 188 -17.23 -3.33 2.03
CA THR A 188 -17.21 -2.65 3.33
C THR A 188 -15.98 -2.99 4.19
N GLY A 189 -15.13 -3.90 3.73
CA GLY A 189 -13.91 -4.30 4.43
C GLY A 189 -12.63 -3.69 3.85
N VAL A 190 -12.73 -2.84 2.83
CA VAL A 190 -11.61 -2.23 2.12
C VAL A 190 -11.96 -0.82 1.69
N TYR A 191 -11.06 0.10 1.97
CA TYR A 191 -11.21 1.50 1.63
C TYR A 191 -9.94 2.09 1.02
N SER A 192 -10.14 3.10 0.17
CA SER A 192 -9.10 4.00 -0.27
C SER A 192 -9.32 5.39 0.32
N GLY A 193 -8.21 6.10 0.55
CA GLY A 193 -8.18 7.47 1.02
C GLY A 193 -7.11 8.26 0.28
N VAL A 194 -7.29 9.57 0.19
CA VAL A 194 -6.33 10.48 -0.43
C VAL A 194 -6.10 11.65 0.51
N ILE A 195 -4.83 11.90 0.81
CA ILE A 195 -4.42 13.07 1.60
C ILE A 195 -3.49 13.96 0.79
N THR A 196 -3.52 15.26 1.03
CA THR A 196 -2.56 16.22 0.49
C THR A 196 -1.58 16.61 1.57
N VAL A 197 -0.29 16.75 1.26
CA VAL A 197 0.68 17.37 2.17
C VAL A 197 1.47 18.43 1.41
N GLY A 198 1.41 19.68 1.89
CA GLY A 198 2.20 20.81 1.39
C GLY A 198 3.69 20.71 1.72
#